data_AF-A0A7Y5VNE4-F1
#
_entry.id   AF-A0A7Y5VNE4-F1
#
_cell.length_a   1.000
_cell.length_b   1.000
_cell.length_c   1.000
_cell.angle_alpha   90.00
_cell.angle_beta   90.00
_cell.angle_gamma   90.00
#
_symmetry.space_group_name_H-M   'P 1'
#
loop_
_entity.id
_entity.type
_entity.pdbx_description
1 polymer ?
#
loop_
_entity_poly.entity_id
_entity_poly.type
_entity_poly.pdbx_seq_one_letter_code
_entity_poly.pdbx_strand_id
1 'polypeptide(L)'
;MRYLLIVDADKRKLASTSSAPFKTVSEAIAWADDIASSIKSVDGLEEKVKLHPGDVPATKALADECFKLGRFERAVELYEPLIPMLPKESVVDTRIRFVQAVWATEVGNAIHKAQTDKDFQNFGSHLEKTRAHFNALLDDLLAAKDERTFELVADDDYPMMMMLFDDAGLDAVEKILKAFPDHKDAGKLRVQTASMAIFNEDDKIAERGKKMLEDFVKNGKADDPQVKQAQQLLSQYDIFRKMLDDMKNAMPKEADDGDQENSNVEPPENNSDGKEEKDF
;
A
#
# COMPACT_ATOMS: atom_id res chain seq x y z
N MET A 1 -1.77 -1.38 -13.07
CA MET A 1 -2.93 -0.49 -13.31
C MET A 1 -3.03 -0.26 -14.82
N ARG A 2 -4.16 -0.58 -15.48
CA ARG A 2 -4.34 -0.38 -16.93
C ARG A 2 -5.07 0.94 -17.17
N TYR A 3 -4.38 1.95 -17.68
CA TYR A 3 -5.00 3.19 -18.10
C TYR A 3 -5.43 3.06 -19.56
N LEU A 4 -6.72 3.23 -19.84
CA LEU A 4 -7.21 3.36 -21.21
C LEU A 4 -7.20 4.85 -21.57
N LEU A 5 -6.19 5.28 -22.32
CA LEU A 5 -6.21 6.56 -23.01
C LEU A 5 -6.75 6.35 -24.42
N ILE A 6 -7.94 6.86 -24.71
CA ILE A 6 -8.40 7.03 -26.09
C ILE A 6 -8.16 8.49 -26.45
N VAL A 7 -7.12 8.73 -27.25
CA VAL A 7 -6.78 10.05 -27.78
C VAL A 7 -7.14 10.04 -29.26
N ASP A 8 -8.07 10.92 -29.65
CA ASP A 8 -8.26 11.25 -31.06
C ASP A 8 -7.06 12.11 -31.50
N ALA A 9 -6.14 11.50 -32.25
CA ALA A 9 -4.89 12.13 -32.68
C ALA A 9 -5.11 13.43 -33.49
N ASP A 10 -6.23 13.51 -34.22
CA ASP A 10 -6.56 14.65 -35.07
C ASP A 10 -7.25 15.77 -34.29
N LYS A 11 -7.98 15.43 -33.22
CA LYS A 11 -8.77 16.40 -32.43
C LYS A 11 -8.17 16.77 -31.08
N ARG A 12 -7.11 16.09 -30.63
CA ARG A 12 -6.53 16.23 -29.28
C ARG A 12 -7.61 16.23 -28.20
N LYS A 13 -8.57 15.29 -28.27
CA LYS A 13 -9.64 15.14 -27.27
C LYS A 13 -9.48 13.82 -26.52
N LEU A 14 -9.58 13.90 -25.19
CA LEU A 14 -9.65 12.77 -24.28
C LEU A 14 -11.05 12.18 -24.39
N ALA A 15 -11.20 10.96 -24.91
CA ALA A 15 -12.53 10.37 -25.08
C ALA A 15 -13.06 9.74 -23.78
N SER A 16 -12.18 9.20 -22.94
CA SER A 16 -12.44 8.84 -21.55
C SER A 16 -11.14 8.61 -20.78
N THR A 17 -11.18 8.79 -19.47
CA THR A 17 -10.20 8.24 -18.54
C THR A 17 -10.97 7.52 -17.44
N SER A 18 -10.74 6.22 -17.27
CA SER A 18 -11.02 5.59 -15.98
C SER A 18 -9.73 5.61 -15.19
N SER A 19 -9.75 6.25 -14.02
CA SER A 19 -8.64 6.21 -13.04
C SER A 19 -7.34 6.90 -13.45
N ALA A 20 -7.24 7.51 -14.63
CA ALA A 20 -6.03 8.24 -15.02
C ALA A 20 -5.95 9.58 -14.25
N PRO A 21 -4.78 9.96 -13.70
CA PRO A 21 -4.64 11.14 -12.84
C PRO A 21 -4.69 12.48 -13.58
N PHE A 22 -5.07 12.48 -14.86
CA PHE A 22 -5.01 13.66 -15.72
C PHE A 22 -6.36 14.35 -15.77
N LYS A 23 -6.37 15.65 -15.48
CA LYS A 23 -7.53 16.54 -15.61
C LYS A 23 -7.62 17.16 -17.00
N THR A 24 -6.52 17.16 -17.75
CA THR A 24 -6.44 17.77 -19.08
C THR A 24 -5.75 16.88 -20.11
N VAL A 25 -6.03 17.12 -21.39
CA VAL A 25 -5.34 16.46 -22.51
C VAL A 25 -3.84 16.79 -22.50
N SER A 26 -3.48 18.03 -22.15
CA SER A 26 -2.08 18.45 -22.11
C SER A 26 -1.29 17.65 -21.06
N GLU A 27 -1.87 17.39 -19.88
CA GLU A 27 -1.27 16.53 -18.86
C GLU A 27 -1.10 15.09 -19.35
N ALA A 28 -2.13 14.55 -20.03
CA ALA A 28 -2.09 13.21 -20.60
C ALA A 28 -1.01 13.05 -21.68
N ILE A 29 -0.84 14.05 -22.56
CA ILE A 29 0.23 14.07 -23.57
C ILE A 29 1.60 14.19 -22.90
N ALA A 30 1.77 15.11 -21.95
CA ALA A 30 3.03 15.28 -21.23
C ALA A 30 3.46 13.98 -20.54
N TRP A 31 2.51 13.27 -19.91
CA TRP A 31 2.78 11.96 -19.33
C TRP A 31 3.17 10.92 -20.39
N ALA A 32 2.48 10.87 -21.54
CA ALA A 32 2.82 9.92 -22.60
C ALA A 32 4.22 10.16 -23.18
N ASP A 33 4.59 11.43 -23.40
CA ASP A 33 5.93 11.82 -23.85
C ASP A 33 7.00 11.43 -22.83
N ASP A 34 6.68 11.63 -21.55
CA ASP A 34 7.55 11.29 -20.42
C ASP A 34 7.76 9.76 -20.31
N ILE A 35 6.72 8.95 -20.48
CA ILE A 35 6.83 7.48 -20.57
C ILE A 35 7.66 7.06 -21.80
N ALA A 36 7.42 7.65 -22.96
CA ALA A 36 8.18 7.34 -24.17
C ALA A 36 9.67 7.69 -24.02
N SER A 37 9.99 8.78 -23.33
CA SER A 37 11.36 9.13 -22.98
C SER A 37 11.97 8.11 -22.01
N SER A 38 11.22 7.70 -21.00
CA SER A 38 11.64 6.72 -19.99
C SER A 38 11.99 5.37 -20.61
N ILE A 39 11.18 4.89 -21.57
CA ILE A 39 11.44 3.64 -22.32
C ILE A 39 12.81 3.71 -23.01
N LYS A 40 13.14 4.83 -23.65
CA LYS A 40 14.44 5.01 -24.33
C LYS A 40 15.60 5.14 -23.33
N SER A 41 15.34 5.75 -22.18
CA SER A 41 16.32 5.97 -21.11
C SER A 41 16.80 4.65 -20.50
N VAL A 42 15.88 3.70 -20.30
CA VAL A 42 16.17 2.39 -19.68
C VAL A 42 17.28 1.64 -20.43
N ASP A 43 17.21 1.52 -21.76
CA ASP A 43 18.19 0.74 -22.52
C ASP A 43 19.62 1.26 -22.32
N GLY A 44 19.81 2.59 -22.39
CA GLY A 44 21.12 3.22 -22.18
C GLY A 44 21.60 3.13 -20.73
N LEU A 45 20.69 3.19 -19.76
CA LEU A 45 21.01 3.01 -18.35
C LEU A 45 21.36 1.56 -18.01
N GLU A 46 20.68 0.58 -18.60
CA GLU A 46 21.00 -0.84 -18.47
C GLU A 46 22.40 -1.14 -18.99
N GLU A 47 22.75 -0.64 -20.18
CA GLU A 47 24.10 -0.77 -20.71
C GLU A 47 25.14 -0.11 -19.80
N LYS A 48 24.86 1.10 -19.31
CA LYS A 48 25.75 1.83 -18.42
C LYS A 48 25.99 1.09 -17.11
N VAL A 49 24.94 0.61 -16.45
CA VAL A 49 25.03 -0.16 -15.19
C VAL A 49 25.75 -1.48 -15.44
N LYS A 50 25.56 -2.12 -16.60
CA LYS A 50 26.29 -3.34 -16.97
C LYS A 50 27.79 -3.08 -17.13
N LEU A 51 28.17 -1.96 -17.75
CA LEU A 51 29.57 -1.56 -17.92
C LEU A 51 30.20 -1.06 -16.61
N HIS A 52 29.40 -0.45 -15.75
CA HIS A 52 29.83 0.18 -14.49
C HIS A 52 28.89 -0.21 -13.33
N PRO A 53 28.98 -1.45 -12.81
CA PRO A 53 28.04 -1.99 -11.81
C PRO A 53 28.09 -1.29 -10.44
N GLY A 54 29.03 -0.38 -10.21
CA GLY A 54 29.11 0.46 -9.01
C GLY A 54 28.70 1.92 -9.21
N ASP A 55 28.21 2.30 -10.40
CA ASP A 55 27.73 3.66 -10.66
C ASP A 55 26.38 3.89 -9.96
N VAL A 56 26.44 4.29 -8.69
CA VAL A 56 25.28 4.58 -7.84
C VAL A 56 24.29 5.54 -8.51
N PRO A 57 24.71 6.70 -9.08
CA PRO A 57 23.81 7.56 -9.85
C PRO A 57 23.11 6.86 -11.02
N ALA A 58 23.82 6.04 -11.81
CA ALA A 58 23.21 5.32 -12.94
C ALA A 58 22.22 4.25 -12.48
N THR A 59 22.57 3.49 -11.45
CA THR A 59 21.69 2.46 -10.87
C THR A 59 20.44 3.09 -10.28
N LYS A 60 20.56 4.23 -9.59
CA LYS A 60 19.40 4.99 -9.11
C LYS A 60 18.51 5.45 -10.25
N ALA A 61 19.09 6.05 -11.29
CA ALA A 61 18.33 6.50 -12.45
C ALA A 61 17.59 5.33 -13.12
N LEU A 62 18.24 4.17 -13.27
CA LEU A 62 17.59 2.97 -13.82
C LEU A 62 16.41 2.50 -12.96
N ALA A 63 16.57 2.54 -11.64
CA ALA A 63 15.51 2.19 -10.69
C ALA A 63 14.32 3.16 -10.77
N ASP A 64 14.60 4.47 -10.87
CA ASP A 64 13.59 5.52 -11.03
C ASP A 64 12.79 5.35 -12.33
N GLU A 65 13.45 5.03 -13.45
CA GLU A 65 12.80 4.78 -14.73
C GLU A 65 11.99 3.48 -14.72
N CYS A 66 12.53 2.41 -14.12
CA CYS A 66 11.81 1.15 -13.94
C CYS A 66 10.54 1.34 -13.10
N PHE A 67 10.64 2.07 -11.98
CA PHE A 67 9.50 2.42 -11.13
C PHE A 67 8.42 3.17 -11.92
N LYS A 68 8.83 4.19 -12.67
CA LYS A 68 7.94 5.03 -13.47
C LYS A 68 7.22 4.26 -14.58
N LEU A 69 7.89 3.28 -15.18
CA LEU A 69 7.30 2.36 -16.16
C LEU A 69 6.43 1.27 -15.52
N GLY A 70 6.26 1.27 -14.20
CA GLY A 70 5.49 0.25 -13.48
C GLY A 70 6.19 -1.11 -13.41
N ARG A 71 7.50 -1.17 -13.71
CA ARG A 71 8.34 -2.37 -13.57
C ARG A 71 8.83 -2.49 -12.13
N PHE A 72 7.89 -2.66 -11.20
CA PHE A 72 8.14 -2.53 -9.77
C PHE A 72 9.10 -3.60 -9.24
N GLU A 73 9.01 -4.84 -9.72
CA GLU A 73 9.93 -5.92 -9.33
C GLU A 73 11.38 -5.54 -9.62
N ARG A 74 11.62 -5.03 -10.83
CA ARG A 74 12.95 -4.58 -11.25
C ARG A 74 13.41 -3.35 -10.49
N ALA A 75 12.50 -2.43 -10.17
CA ALA A 75 12.82 -1.26 -9.35
C ALA A 75 13.25 -1.68 -7.94
N VAL A 76 12.55 -2.63 -7.31
CA VAL A 76 12.91 -3.20 -5.99
C VAL A 76 14.33 -3.78 -6.03
N GLU A 77 14.64 -4.64 -7.02
CA GLU A 77 15.97 -5.25 -7.19
C GLU A 77 17.11 -4.21 -7.29
N LEU A 78 16.84 -3.05 -7.88
CA LEU A 78 17.83 -1.99 -8.07
C LEU A 78 17.93 -1.07 -6.84
N TYR A 79 16.82 -0.73 -6.20
CA TYR A 79 16.81 0.15 -5.04
C TYR A 79 17.38 -0.51 -3.78
N GLU A 80 17.03 -1.77 -3.52
CA GLU A 80 17.39 -2.46 -2.27
C GLU A 80 18.91 -2.43 -1.98
N PRO A 81 19.81 -2.82 -2.90
CA PRO A 81 21.24 -2.73 -2.67
C PRO A 81 21.78 -1.28 -2.72
N LEU A 82 21.03 -0.34 -3.32
CA LEU A 82 21.44 1.05 -3.50
C LEU A 82 21.26 1.88 -2.24
N ILE A 83 20.16 1.69 -1.51
CA ILE A 83 19.80 2.43 -0.29
C ILE A 83 20.97 2.58 0.70
N PRO A 84 21.71 1.52 1.08
CA PRO A 84 22.82 1.66 2.03
C PRO A 84 24.02 2.45 1.48
N MET A 85 24.09 2.69 0.17
CA MET A 85 25.19 3.42 -0.49
C MET A 85 24.89 4.90 -0.68
N LEU A 86 23.65 5.34 -0.46
CA LEU A 86 23.23 6.71 -0.73
C LEU A 86 23.58 7.67 0.42
N PRO A 87 23.96 8.92 0.09
CA PRO A 87 24.00 10.01 1.07
C PRO A 87 22.64 10.16 1.78
N LYS A 88 22.66 10.52 3.07
CA LYS A 88 21.47 10.67 3.91
C LYS A 88 20.44 11.62 3.31
N GLU A 89 20.87 12.66 2.63
CA GLU A 89 20.00 13.67 2.00
C GLU A 89 19.24 13.12 0.79
N SER A 90 19.73 12.04 0.19
CA SER A 90 19.15 11.40 -1.02
C SER A 90 18.47 10.05 -0.74
N VAL A 91 18.71 9.46 0.44
CA VAL A 91 18.18 8.15 0.80
C VAL A 91 16.68 8.18 0.99
N VAL A 92 16.12 9.30 1.50
CA VAL A 92 14.70 9.42 1.81
C VAL A 92 13.85 9.24 0.55
N ASP A 93 14.09 10.02 -0.50
CA ASP A 93 13.31 9.94 -1.76
C ASP A 93 13.40 8.56 -2.40
N THR A 94 14.60 7.98 -2.38
CA THR A 94 14.86 6.64 -2.91
C THR A 94 14.10 5.60 -2.12
N ARG A 95 14.09 5.71 -0.79
CA ARG A 95 13.41 4.76 0.09
C ARG A 95 11.88 4.89 -0.02
N ILE A 96 11.35 6.09 -0.22
CA ILE A 96 9.93 6.29 -0.53
C ILE A 96 9.55 5.49 -1.78
N ARG A 97 10.29 5.66 -2.88
CA ARG A 97 10.06 4.93 -4.14
C ARG A 97 10.22 3.43 -3.98
N PHE A 98 11.21 3.00 -3.21
CA PHE A 98 11.42 1.59 -2.88
C PHE A 98 10.22 0.99 -2.13
N VAL A 99 9.74 1.63 -1.06
CA VAL A 99 8.57 1.14 -0.30
C VAL A 99 7.33 1.08 -1.17
N GLN A 100 7.11 2.08 -2.03
CA GLN A 100 6.02 2.06 -3.02
C GLN A 100 6.15 0.88 -3.99
N ALA A 101 7.37 0.60 -4.48
CA ALA A 101 7.63 -0.51 -5.39
C ALA A 101 7.40 -1.87 -4.70
N VAL A 102 7.89 -2.03 -3.47
CA VAL A 102 7.66 -3.22 -2.65
C VAL A 102 6.17 -3.41 -2.41
N TRP A 103 5.43 -2.36 -2.05
CA TRP A 103 3.98 -2.45 -1.89
C TRP A 103 3.30 -2.97 -3.17
N ALA A 104 3.63 -2.36 -4.31
CA ALA A 104 3.04 -2.73 -5.59
C ALA A 104 3.33 -4.18 -5.98
N THR A 105 4.56 -4.65 -5.74
CA THR A 105 5.01 -6.02 -6.06
C THR A 105 4.53 -7.06 -5.06
N GLU A 106 4.58 -6.80 -3.76
CA GLU A 106 4.27 -7.79 -2.72
C GLU A 106 2.75 -7.82 -2.47
N VAL A 107 2.18 -6.67 -2.11
CA VAL A 107 0.77 -6.60 -1.70
C VAL A 107 -0.15 -6.46 -2.91
N GLY A 108 0.20 -5.61 -3.88
CA GLY A 108 -0.59 -5.42 -5.09
C GLY A 108 -0.76 -6.72 -5.89
N ASN A 109 0.32 -7.49 -6.07
CA ASN A 109 0.26 -8.78 -6.74
C ASN A 109 -0.48 -9.83 -5.91
N ALA A 110 -0.32 -9.84 -4.57
CA ALA A 110 -1.06 -10.78 -3.71
C ALA A 110 -2.58 -10.54 -3.77
N ILE A 111 -3.04 -9.28 -3.72
CA ILE A 111 -4.47 -8.93 -3.88
C ILE A 111 -4.98 -9.39 -5.24
N HIS A 112 -4.22 -9.13 -6.31
CA HIS A 112 -4.64 -9.53 -7.65
C HIS A 112 -4.73 -11.05 -7.80
N LYS A 113 -3.74 -11.79 -7.27
CA LYS A 113 -3.74 -13.26 -7.29
C LYS A 113 -4.88 -13.85 -6.46
N ALA A 114 -5.17 -13.27 -5.29
CA ALA A 114 -6.28 -13.72 -4.44
C ALA A 114 -7.66 -13.55 -5.07
N GLN A 115 -7.83 -12.63 -6.04
CA GLN A 115 -9.07 -12.54 -6.83
C GLN A 115 -9.24 -13.72 -7.79
N THR A 116 -8.15 -14.42 -8.10
CA THR A 116 -8.11 -15.49 -9.10
C THR A 116 -7.78 -16.86 -8.50
N ASP A 117 -7.30 -16.92 -7.27
CA ASP A 117 -6.78 -18.12 -6.62
C ASP A 117 -7.17 -18.14 -5.13
N LYS A 118 -7.31 -19.35 -4.55
CA LYS A 118 -7.60 -19.54 -3.12
C LYS A 118 -6.42 -19.21 -2.20
N ASP A 119 -5.24 -18.92 -2.78
CA ASP A 119 -3.97 -18.67 -2.10
C ASP A 119 -3.85 -17.28 -1.43
N PHE A 120 -4.94 -16.80 -0.81
CA PHE A 120 -4.88 -15.66 0.13
C PHE A 120 -3.99 -15.95 1.36
N GLN A 121 -3.59 -17.21 1.56
CA GLN A 121 -2.80 -17.66 2.71
C GLN A 121 -1.43 -16.95 2.85
N ASN A 122 -0.86 -16.43 1.76
CA ASN A 122 0.42 -15.71 1.81
C ASN A 122 0.27 -14.18 1.92
N PHE A 123 -0.95 -13.63 1.93
CA PHE A 123 -1.15 -12.17 1.99
C PHE A 123 -0.48 -11.54 3.23
N GLY A 124 -0.58 -12.22 4.39
CA GLY A 124 0.03 -11.77 5.63
C GLY A 124 1.55 -11.64 5.56
N SER A 125 2.26 -12.58 4.92
CA SER A 125 3.72 -12.53 4.83
C SER A 125 4.21 -11.41 3.90
N HIS A 126 3.50 -11.17 2.79
CA HIS A 126 3.74 -10.03 1.90
C HIS A 126 3.51 -8.69 2.60
N LEU A 127 2.48 -8.61 3.45
CA LEU A 127 2.19 -7.42 4.25
C LEU A 127 3.29 -7.15 5.29
N GLU A 128 3.74 -8.17 6.01
CA GLU A 128 4.82 -8.05 7.00
C GLU A 128 6.15 -7.60 6.38
N LYS A 129 6.50 -8.12 5.21
CA LYS A 129 7.70 -7.67 4.49
C LYS A 129 7.60 -6.19 4.12
N THR A 130 6.46 -5.77 3.58
CA THR A 130 6.22 -4.37 3.20
C THR A 130 6.25 -3.45 4.42
N ARG A 131 5.67 -3.90 5.54
CA ARG A 131 5.67 -3.20 6.83
C ARG A 131 7.08 -2.98 7.37
N ALA A 132 7.96 -3.97 7.29
CA ALA A 132 9.34 -3.82 7.75
C ALA A 132 10.07 -2.68 6.99
N HIS A 133 9.88 -2.61 5.67
CA HIS A 133 10.46 -1.54 4.86
C HIS A 133 9.81 -0.17 5.13
N PHE A 134 8.49 -0.13 5.37
CA PHE A 134 7.80 1.09 5.79
C PHE A 134 8.33 1.62 7.13
N ASN A 135 8.47 0.76 8.14
CA ASN A 135 9.00 1.17 9.44
C ASN A 135 10.42 1.73 9.34
N ALA A 136 11.28 1.12 8.51
CA ALA A 136 12.61 1.65 8.24
C ALA A 136 12.57 3.03 7.56
N LEU A 137 11.63 3.26 6.65
CA LEU A 137 11.42 4.57 6.03
C LEU A 137 10.92 5.61 7.03
N LEU A 138 9.97 5.22 7.88
CA LEU A 138 9.46 6.09 8.92
C LEU A 138 10.57 6.50 9.88
N ASP A 139 11.40 5.56 10.33
CA ASP A 139 12.51 5.85 11.23
C ASP A 139 13.53 6.82 10.57
N ASP A 140 13.84 6.64 9.29
CA ASP A 140 14.72 7.55 8.53
C ASP A 140 14.13 8.97 8.42
N LEU A 141 12.84 9.10 8.11
CA LEU A 141 12.14 10.39 8.02
C LEU A 141 12.05 11.10 9.38
N LEU A 142 11.71 10.36 10.44
CA LEU A 142 11.68 10.88 11.80
C LEU A 142 13.06 11.37 12.24
N ALA A 143 14.12 10.61 11.92
CA ALA A 143 15.50 11.00 12.21
C ALA A 143 15.91 12.28 11.44
N ALA A 144 15.42 12.44 10.21
CA ALA A 144 15.61 13.64 9.40
C ALA A 144 14.71 14.83 9.81
N LYS A 145 13.75 14.62 10.73
CA LYS A 145 12.68 15.57 11.05
C LYS A 145 11.91 16.05 9.81
N ASP A 146 11.69 15.13 8.90
CA ASP A 146 11.06 15.40 7.61
C ASP A 146 9.53 15.31 7.75
N GLU A 147 8.82 16.41 7.50
CA GLU A 147 7.37 16.48 7.64
C GLU A 147 6.61 15.56 6.68
N ARG A 148 7.28 15.03 5.64
CA ARG A 148 6.71 14.01 4.74
C ARG A 148 6.34 12.72 5.45
N THR A 149 6.72 12.52 6.72
CA THR A 149 6.10 11.47 7.55
C THR A 149 4.58 11.55 7.57
N PHE A 150 4.00 12.75 7.54
CA PHE A 150 2.53 12.91 7.49
C PHE A 150 1.96 12.47 6.15
N GLU A 151 2.60 12.82 5.04
CA GLU A 151 2.16 12.41 3.70
C GLU A 151 2.13 10.88 3.58
N LEU A 152 3.07 10.17 4.20
CA LEU A 152 3.09 8.71 4.19
C LEU A 152 1.88 8.05 4.87
N VAL A 153 1.31 8.68 5.90
CA VAL A 153 0.24 8.07 6.72
C VAL A 153 -1.12 8.73 6.54
N ALA A 154 -1.17 9.95 6.03
CA ALA A 154 -2.40 10.75 5.94
C ALA A 154 -2.97 10.86 4.51
N ASP A 155 -2.24 10.39 3.50
CA ASP A 155 -2.73 10.38 2.13
C ASP A 155 -3.71 9.22 1.92
N ASP A 156 -4.97 9.57 1.60
CA ASP A 156 -6.09 8.64 1.45
C ASP A 156 -5.87 7.65 0.29
N ASP A 157 -4.97 7.99 -0.65
CA ASP A 157 -4.60 7.14 -1.79
C ASP A 157 -3.56 6.08 -1.40
N TYR A 158 -2.95 6.17 -0.21
CA TYR A 158 -1.95 5.19 0.20
C TYR A 158 -2.60 3.98 0.85
N PRO A 159 -2.35 2.78 0.28
CA PRO A 159 -2.78 1.54 0.89
C PRO A 159 -2.00 1.22 2.19
N MET A 160 -1.11 2.11 2.63
CA MET A 160 -0.49 2.10 3.95
C MET A 160 -1.48 2.36 5.09
N MET A 161 -2.63 2.99 4.81
CA MET A 161 -3.76 3.01 5.75
C MET A 161 -4.20 1.59 6.14
N MET A 162 -4.06 0.60 5.24
CA MET A 162 -4.35 -0.81 5.57
C MET A 162 -3.36 -1.41 6.57
N MET A 163 -2.14 -0.88 6.65
CA MET A 163 -1.17 -1.28 7.67
C MET A 163 -1.41 -0.58 9.02
N LEU A 164 -2.31 0.41 9.08
CA LEU A 164 -2.64 1.14 10.31
C LEU A 164 -3.69 0.44 11.18
N PHE A 165 -4.26 -0.68 10.73
CA PHE A 165 -5.32 -1.40 11.43
C PHE A 165 -4.85 -2.33 12.56
N ASP A 166 -3.57 -2.28 12.94
CA ASP A 166 -3.05 -3.04 14.07
C ASP A 166 -2.17 -2.23 15.01
N ASP A 167 -1.65 -2.91 16.04
CA ASP A 167 -0.84 -2.30 17.10
C ASP A 167 0.41 -1.61 16.54
N ALA A 168 1.03 -2.18 15.50
CA ALA A 168 2.23 -1.62 14.87
C ALA A 168 1.89 -0.35 14.07
N GLY A 169 0.74 -0.35 13.40
CA GLY A 169 0.17 0.83 12.76
C GLY A 169 -0.03 2.00 13.72
N LEU A 170 -0.64 1.73 14.87
CA LEU A 170 -0.83 2.74 15.93
C LEU A 170 0.49 3.24 16.50
N ASP A 171 1.47 2.36 16.71
CA ASP A 171 2.81 2.76 17.15
C ASP A 171 3.47 3.75 16.18
N ALA A 172 3.35 3.50 14.88
CA ALA A 172 3.88 4.38 13.85
C ALA A 172 3.26 5.79 13.92
N VAL A 173 1.94 5.88 14.02
CA VAL A 173 1.24 7.17 14.13
C VAL A 173 1.60 7.90 15.43
N GLU A 174 1.68 7.19 16.55
CA GLU A 174 2.08 7.80 17.82
C GLU A 174 3.51 8.34 17.78
N LYS A 175 4.45 7.63 17.12
CA LYS A 175 5.81 8.15 16.88
C LYS A 175 5.78 9.47 16.09
N ILE A 176 4.98 9.55 15.03
CA ILE A 176 4.83 10.76 14.20
C ILE A 176 4.26 11.90 15.03
N LEU A 177 3.13 11.67 15.72
CA LEU A 177 2.47 12.69 16.53
C LEU A 177 3.35 13.18 17.68
N LYS A 178 4.21 12.32 18.22
CA LYS A 178 5.20 12.69 19.24
C LYS A 178 6.35 13.52 18.67
N ALA A 179 6.82 13.20 17.46
CA ALA A 179 7.89 13.95 16.79
C ALA A 179 7.41 15.33 16.31
N PHE A 180 6.14 15.44 15.95
CA PHE A 180 5.55 16.65 15.36
C PHE A 180 4.21 17.03 16.01
N PRO A 181 4.21 17.38 17.31
CA PRO A 181 2.97 17.64 18.05
C PRO A 181 2.20 18.86 17.54
N ASP A 182 2.91 19.86 16.99
CA ASP A 182 2.35 21.13 16.53
C ASP A 182 2.10 21.18 15.01
N HIS A 183 2.29 20.06 14.30
CA HIS A 183 2.05 20.02 12.86
C HIS A 183 0.56 20.27 12.56
N LYS A 184 0.27 21.04 11.50
CA LYS A 184 -1.09 21.46 11.13
C LYS A 184 -2.04 20.26 10.93
N ASP A 185 -1.52 19.12 10.49
CA ASP A 185 -2.29 17.90 10.23
C ASP A 185 -2.27 16.91 11.40
N ALA A 186 -1.58 17.20 12.52
CA ALA A 186 -1.50 16.30 13.67
C ALA A 186 -2.85 16.00 14.30
N GLY A 187 -3.74 17.01 14.39
CA GLY A 187 -5.12 16.80 14.85
C GLY A 187 -5.91 15.87 13.93
N LYS A 188 -5.83 16.10 12.61
CA LYS A 188 -6.52 15.29 11.59
C LYS A 188 -6.05 13.85 11.63
N LEU A 189 -4.72 13.63 11.58
CA LEU A 189 -4.13 12.29 11.62
C LEU A 189 -4.56 11.53 12.88
N ARG A 190 -4.50 12.18 14.05
CA ARG A 190 -4.92 11.57 15.32
C ARG A 190 -6.36 11.11 15.28
N VAL A 191 -7.27 11.95 14.81
CA VAL A 191 -8.71 11.64 14.74
C VAL A 191 -8.97 10.53 13.72
N GLN A 192 -8.36 10.59 12.53
CA GLN A 192 -8.50 9.55 11.52
C GLN A 192 -8.02 8.19 12.02
N THR A 193 -6.80 8.12 12.55
CA THR A 193 -6.22 6.87 13.07
C THR A 193 -7.04 6.31 14.24
N ALA A 194 -7.42 7.16 15.20
CA ALA A 194 -8.21 6.71 16.33
C ALA A 194 -9.63 6.28 15.92
N SER A 195 -10.24 6.95 14.94
CA SER A 195 -11.54 6.54 14.40
C SER A 195 -11.47 5.13 13.81
N MET A 196 -10.40 4.79 13.08
CA MET A 196 -10.21 3.44 12.54
C MET A 196 -10.00 2.42 13.67
N ALA A 197 -9.20 2.77 14.68
CA ALA A 197 -8.91 1.89 15.80
C ALA A 197 -10.16 1.53 16.62
N ILE A 198 -11.07 2.48 16.89
CA ILE A 198 -12.29 2.20 17.68
C ILE A 198 -13.26 1.24 16.98
N PHE A 199 -13.20 1.14 15.64
CA PHE A 199 -13.96 0.17 14.85
C PHE A 199 -13.26 -1.18 14.72
N ASN A 200 -12.06 -1.34 15.27
CA ASN A 200 -11.33 -2.61 15.21
C ASN A 200 -12.02 -3.68 16.07
N GLU A 201 -11.99 -4.93 15.60
CA GLU A 201 -12.59 -6.04 16.32
C GLU A 201 -11.84 -6.43 17.60
N ASP A 202 -10.54 -6.13 17.67
CA ASP A 202 -9.69 -6.32 18.84
C ASP A 202 -9.94 -5.18 19.86
N ASP A 203 -10.44 -5.56 21.04
CA ASP A 203 -10.72 -4.63 22.14
C ASP A 203 -9.49 -3.80 22.56
N LYS A 204 -8.29 -4.39 22.51
CA LYS A 204 -7.05 -3.68 22.89
C LYS A 204 -6.78 -2.53 21.94
N ILE A 205 -6.96 -2.75 20.63
CA ILE A 205 -6.78 -1.72 19.60
C ILE A 205 -7.87 -0.66 19.76
N ALA A 206 -9.12 -1.07 19.96
CA ALA A 206 -10.25 -0.15 20.15
C ALA A 206 -10.07 0.77 21.36
N GLU A 207 -9.70 0.21 22.51
CA GLU A 207 -9.45 1.00 23.73
C GLU A 207 -8.25 1.94 23.58
N ARG A 208 -7.22 1.53 22.84
CA ARG A 208 -6.09 2.42 22.52
C ARG A 208 -6.53 3.60 21.65
N GLY A 209 -7.35 3.35 20.63
CA GLY A 209 -7.98 4.40 19.82
C GLY A 209 -8.83 5.36 20.65
N LYS A 210 -9.68 4.82 21.53
CA LYS A 210 -10.50 5.61 22.45
C LYS A 210 -9.63 6.51 23.34
N LYS A 211 -8.62 5.95 23.99
CA LYS A 211 -7.70 6.71 24.85
C LYS A 211 -7.01 7.84 24.10
N MET A 212 -6.60 7.59 22.84
CA MET A 212 -6.00 8.60 21.98
C MET A 212 -6.95 9.80 21.75
N LEU A 213 -8.26 9.54 21.54
CA LEU A 213 -9.28 10.60 21.44
C LEU A 213 -9.50 11.33 22.77
N GLU A 214 -9.58 10.60 23.88
CA GLU A 214 -9.77 11.19 25.22
C GLU A 214 -8.63 12.15 25.57
N ASP A 215 -7.39 11.71 25.37
CA ASP A 215 -6.20 12.54 25.58
C ASP A 215 -6.19 13.76 24.65
N PHE A 216 -6.66 13.61 23.40
CA PHE A 216 -6.75 14.74 22.47
C PHE A 216 -7.82 15.75 22.88
N VAL A 217 -9.00 15.30 23.31
CA VAL A 217 -10.08 16.18 23.78
C VAL A 217 -9.68 16.90 25.06
N LYS A 218 -9.01 16.20 25.98
CA LYS A 218 -8.57 16.77 27.27
C LYS A 218 -7.57 17.90 27.09
N ASN A 219 -6.66 17.77 26.12
CA ASN A 219 -5.56 18.71 25.92
C ASN A 219 -5.79 19.71 24.76
N GLY A 220 -6.76 19.43 23.89
CA GLY A 220 -7.06 20.23 22.71
C GLY A 220 -7.92 21.46 23.01
N LYS A 221 -7.96 22.39 22.04
CA LYS A 221 -8.82 23.57 22.13
C LYS A 221 -10.24 23.19 21.76
N ALA A 222 -11.22 23.61 22.56
CA ALA A 222 -12.63 23.24 22.36
C ALA A 222 -13.24 23.74 21.04
N ASP A 223 -12.67 24.78 20.43
CA ASP A 223 -13.10 25.32 19.15
C ASP A 223 -12.50 24.60 17.92
N ASP A 224 -11.44 23.81 18.12
CA ASP A 224 -10.77 23.03 17.07
C ASP A 224 -11.75 22.01 16.44
N PRO A 225 -11.94 22.03 15.11
CA PRO A 225 -12.82 21.08 14.41
C PRO A 225 -12.49 19.61 14.70
N GLN A 226 -11.21 19.26 14.82
CA GLN A 226 -10.76 17.89 15.08
C GLN A 226 -11.07 17.47 16.52
N VAL A 227 -10.99 18.39 17.49
CA VAL A 227 -11.39 18.12 18.88
C VAL A 227 -12.90 17.87 18.97
N LYS A 228 -13.71 18.64 18.23
CA LYS A 228 -15.16 18.41 18.16
C LYS A 228 -15.50 17.06 17.53
N GLN A 229 -14.78 16.69 16.45
CA GLN A 229 -14.95 15.38 15.84
C GLN A 229 -14.57 14.25 16.80
N ALA A 230 -13.47 14.39 17.54
CA ALA A 230 -13.07 13.42 18.57
C ALA A 230 -14.14 13.26 19.67
N GLN A 231 -14.72 14.37 20.15
CA GLN A 231 -15.83 14.35 21.11
C GLN A 231 -17.05 13.60 20.56
N GLN A 232 -17.40 13.83 19.29
CA GLN A 232 -18.50 13.13 18.63
C GLN A 232 -18.24 11.62 18.57
N LEU A 233 -17.05 11.20 18.14
CA LEU A 233 -16.67 9.79 18.09
C LEU A 233 -16.72 9.14 19.49
N LEU A 234 -16.20 9.81 20.52
CA LEU A 234 -16.26 9.32 21.89
C LEU A 234 -17.70 9.15 22.39
N SER A 235 -18.61 10.07 22.05
CA SER A 235 -20.02 9.97 22.43
C SER A 235 -20.75 8.79 21.77
N GLN A 236 -20.21 8.26 20.68
CA GLN A 236 -20.77 7.14 19.92
C GLN A 236 -20.05 5.81 20.20
N TYR A 237 -18.95 5.82 20.94
CA TYR A 237 -18.08 4.66 21.15
C TYR A 237 -18.83 3.42 21.64
N ASP A 238 -19.58 3.54 22.76
CA ASP A 238 -20.29 2.40 23.34
C ASP A 238 -21.40 1.86 22.42
N ILE A 239 -22.01 2.74 21.61
CA ILE A 239 -23.00 2.35 20.60
C ILE A 239 -22.33 1.51 19.51
N PHE A 240 -21.15 1.93 19.04
CA PHE A 240 -20.39 1.19 18.03
C PHE A 240 -19.89 -0.16 18.56
N ARG A 241 -19.37 -0.22 19.80
CA ARG A 241 -18.94 -1.50 20.40
C ARG A 241 -20.10 -2.48 20.48
N LYS A 242 -21.25 -2.03 20.99
CA LYS A 242 -22.45 -2.87 21.05
C LYS A 242 -22.87 -3.36 19.65
N MET A 243 -22.85 -2.48 18.65
CA MET A 243 -23.21 -2.86 17.27
C MET A 243 -22.26 -3.93 16.71
N LEU A 244 -20.95 -3.81 16.95
CA LEU A 244 -19.96 -4.82 16.53
C LEU A 244 -20.19 -6.16 17.24
N ASP A 245 -20.49 -6.14 18.54
CA ASP A 245 -20.81 -7.35 19.30
C ASP A 245 -22.09 -8.02 18.78
N ASP A 246 -23.13 -7.23 18.53
CA ASP A 246 -24.39 -7.71 17.96
C ASP A 246 -24.17 -8.33 16.57
N MET A 247 -23.32 -7.73 15.72
CA MET A 247 -22.93 -8.28 14.41
C MET A 247 -22.17 -9.61 14.55
N LYS A 248 -21.17 -9.67 15.44
CA LYS A 248 -20.41 -10.91 15.71
C LYS A 248 -21.32 -12.04 16.19
N ASN A 249 -22.30 -11.72 17.03
CA ASN A 249 -23.27 -12.70 17.54
C ASN A 249 -24.32 -13.12 16.51
N ALA A 250 -24.61 -12.26 15.52
CA ALA A 250 -25.57 -12.54 14.45
C ALA A 250 -24.97 -13.30 13.26
N MET A 251 -23.64 -13.26 13.09
CA MET A 251 -22.97 -14.05 12.05
C MET A 251 -23.14 -15.54 12.37
N PRO A 252 -23.62 -16.36 11.42
CA PRO A 252 -23.65 -17.80 11.61
C PRO A 252 -22.22 -18.24 11.92
N LYS A 253 -22.02 -18.95 13.04
CA LYS A 253 -20.75 -19.63 13.30
C LYS A 253 -20.46 -20.42 12.03
N GLU A 254 -19.34 -20.12 11.37
CA GLU A 254 -18.88 -20.93 10.25
C GLU A 254 -19.05 -22.38 10.68
N ALA A 255 -19.80 -23.14 9.88
CA ALA A 255 -20.01 -24.55 10.18
C ALA A 255 -18.62 -25.12 10.44
N ASP A 256 -18.43 -25.64 11.64
CA ASP A 256 -17.21 -26.33 12.02
C ASP A 256 -17.06 -27.40 10.93
N ASP A 257 -16.16 -27.19 9.97
CA ASP A 257 -15.85 -28.12 8.86
C ASP A 257 -15.13 -29.37 9.41
N GLY A 258 -15.50 -29.78 10.62
CA GLY A 258 -15.35 -31.12 11.12
C GLY A 258 -16.04 -32.06 10.15
N ASP A 259 -15.23 -32.98 9.63
CA ASP A 259 -15.59 -34.06 8.71
C ASP A 259 -15.66 -33.70 7.22
N GLN A 260 -14.59 -33.10 6.69
CA GLN A 260 -14.07 -33.62 5.41
C GLN A 260 -13.35 -34.94 5.70
N GLU A 261 -14.13 -36.01 5.90
CA GLU A 261 -13.65 -37.36 5.71
C GLU A 261 -13.02 -37.45 4.32
N ASN A 262 -11.74 -37.81 4.34
CA ASN A 262 -10.87 -38.03 3.21
C ASN A 262 -11.44 -39.20 2.38
N SER A 263 -12.46 -38.95 1.56
CA SER A 263 -12.92 -39.90 0.56
C SER A 263 -11.88 -39.93 -0.56
N ASN A 264 -10.95 -40.87 -0.37
CA ASN A 264 -9.97 -41.29 -1.34
C ASN A 264 -10.72 -41.92 -2.53
N VAL A 265 -11.31 -41.09 -3.39
CA VAL A 265 -11.86 -41.52 -4.67
C VAL A 265 -10.67 -41.64 -5.61
N GLU A 266 -10.20 -42.86 -5.81
CA GLU A 266 -9.22 -43.18 -6.84
C GLU A 266 -9.71 -42.60 -8.19
N PRO A 267 -8.85 -41.87 -8.93
CA PRO A 267 -9.21 -41.41 -10.26
C PRO A 267 -9.45 -42.63 -11.16
N PRO A 268 -10.46 -42.60 -12.04
CA PRO A 268 -10.72 -43.71 -12.96
C PRO A 268 -9.50 -43.94 -13.85
N GLU A 269 -9.04 -45.20 -13.89
CA GLU A 269 -8.00 -45.67 -14.80
C GLU A 269 -8.38 -45.32 -16.24
N ASN A 270 -7.60 -44.43 -16.84
CA ASN A 270 -7.76 -44.03 -18.23
C ASN A 270 -7.11 -45.12 -19.12
N ASN A 271 -7.88 -46.16 -19.44
CA ASN A 271 -7.50 -47.14 -20.46
C ASN A 271 -7.65 -46.53 -21.85
N SER A 272 -6.62 -45.84 -22.32
CA SER A 272 -6.45 -45.51 -23.74
C SER A 272 -5.77 -46.69 -24.45
N ASP A 273 -6.55 -47.70 -24.79
CA ASP A 273 -6.15 -48.69 -25.79
C ASP A 273 -6.10 -48.00 -27.16
N GLY A 274 -4.93 -48.09 -27.79
CA GLY A 274 -4.69 -47.54 -29.11
C GLY A 274 -5.53 -48.20 -30.19
N LYS A 275 -6.00 -47.38 -31.13
CA LYS A 275 -6.19 -47.79 -32.51
C LYS A 275 -5.56 -46.77 -33.43
N GLU A 276 -4.46 -47.20 -34.04
CA GLU A 276 -4.01 -46.70 -35.33
C GLU A 276 -5.16 -46.81 -36.33
N GLU A 277 -5.48 -45.73 -37.02
CA GLU A 277 -6.18 -45.82 -38.29
C GLU A 277 -5.36 -45.06 -39.34
N LYS A 278 -4.87 -45.86 -40.28
CA LYS A 278 -4.21 -45.46 -41.52
C LYS A 278 -5.27 -45.12 -42.57
N ASP A 279 -4.84 -44.28 -43.51
CA ASP A 279 -5.35 -44.12 -44.88
C ASP A 279 -6.72 -43.43 -45.06
N PHE A 280 -6.71 -42.17 -45.54
CA PHE A 280 -6.89 -41.80 -46.96
C PHE A 280 -6.58 -40.32 -47.20
#